data_AF-A0A318DJP2-F1
#
_entry.id   AF-A0A318DJP2-F1
#
_cell.length_a   1.000
_cell.length_b   1.000
_cell.length_c   1.000
_cell.angle_alpha   90.00
_cell.angle_beta   90.00
_cell.angle_gamma   90.00
#
_symmetry.space_group_name_H-M   'P 1'
#
loop_
_entity.id
_entity.type
_entity.pdbx_description
1 polymer ?
#
loop_
_entity_poly.entity_id
_entity_poly.type
_entity_poly.pdbx_seq_one_letter_code
_entity_poly.pdbx_strand_id
1 'polypeptide(L)'
;MKTMLRNLTMPALFSFALAAAPAMAQQGMPTTAPAAQKPPTATPASTQDHGQKHADAVERRIADLHAQLKITDAQAKPWDAFAQTMRDNARKADEAFRERAQKLPTMNASEAMKSYADLTQTHADNMKKLASAFDDLYSAMTPEQKQIADAMYRNPGGPKGSGPHKGGKGAKGGKSAPAGASSSASG
;
A
#
# COMPACT_ATOMS: atom_id res chain seq x y z
N MET A 1 26.79 -38.46 -15.06
CA MET A 1 28.27 -38.51 -15.21
C MET A 1 28.59 -37.73 -16.49
N LYS A 2 29.47 -36.74 -16.60
CA LYS A 2 30.61 -36.33 -15.78
C LYS A 2 30.97 -34.88 -16.19
N THR A 3 31.28 -34.07 -15.18
CA THR A 3 32.04 -32.81 -15.12
C THR A 3 32.99 -32.47 -16.27
N MET A 4 33.24 -31.17 -16.52
CA MET A 4 34.55 -30.46 -16.42
C MET A 4 34.37 -28.94 -16.71
N LEU A 5 34.68 -28.01 -15.77
CA LEU A 5 35.97 -27.29 -15.55
C LEU A 5 36.45 -26.47 -16.77
N ARG A 6 36.29 -25.13 -16.80
CA ARG A 6 37.12 -24.04 -16.22
C ARG A 6 38.50 -23.92 -16.88
N ASN A 7 38.84 -22.72 -17.37
CA ASN A 7 40.18 -22.12 -17.64
C ASN A 7 40.01 -20.96 -18.67
N LEU A 8 40.77 -19.84 -18.75
CA LEU A 8 41.94 -19.27 -18.08
C LEU A 8 42.23 -17.87 -18.73
N THR A 9 43.00 -17.00 -18.06
CA THR A 9 43.91 -15.93 -18.61
C THR A 9 43.33 -14.77 -19.47
N MET A 10 43.82 -13.53 -19.49
CA MET A 10 44.86 -12.73 -18.81
C MET A 10 44.60 -11.23 -19.15
N PRO A 11 45.26 -10.27 -18.48
CA PRO A 11 44.90 -8.85 -18.40
C PRO A 11 45.58 -7.97 -19.47
N ALA A 12 45.04 -6.77 -19.68
CA ALA A 12 45.78 -5.66 -20.28
C ALA A 12 45.54 -4.39 -19.44
N LEU A 13 46.62 -3.98 -18.78
CA LEU A 13 46.80 -2.71 -18.08
C LEU A 13 46.93 -1.59 -19.12
N PHE A 14 46.24 -0.46 -18.92
CA PHE A 14 46.77 0.85 -19.28
C PHE A 14 46.33 1.87 -18.24
N SER A 15 47.34 2.47 -17.62
CA SER A 15 47.29 3.47 -16.57
C SER A 15 46.96 4.87 -17.11
N PHE A 16 46.85 5.81 -16.16
CA PHE A 16 46.97 7.28 -16.30
C PHE A 16 45.65 7.99 -16.70
N ALA A 17 45.17 9.03 -16.01
CA ALA A 17 45.91 10.11 -15.36
C ALA A 17 45.18 10.73 -14.15
N LEU A 18 46.01 11.27 -13.27
CA LEU A 18 45.79 12.10 -12.09
C LEU A 18 45.40 13.54 -12.49
N ALA A 19 44.46 14.18 -11.78
CA ALA A 19 44.53 15.61 -11.49
C ALA A 19 43.62 15.99 -10.31
N ALA A 20 44.23 16.59 -9.30
CA ALA A 20 43.62 17.14 -8.10
C ALA A 20 43.01 18.54 -8.33
N ALA A 21 42.21 18.96 -7.35
CA ALA A 21 41.38 20.17 -7.27
C ALA A 21 42.16 21.52 -7.34
N PRO A 22 41.47 22.68 -7.37
CA PRO A 22 40.97 23.28 -6.12
C PRO A 22 39.60 23.99 -6.21
N ALA A 23 38.98 24.14 -5.04
CA ALA A 23 37.88 25.07 -4.76
C ALA A 23 38.42 26.47 -4.48
N MET A 24 37.85 27.53 -5.08
CA MET A 24 38.01 28.94 -4.65
C MET A 24 36.85 29.82 -5.16
N ALA A 25 36.19 30.48 -4.20
CA ALA A 25 35.63 31.85 -4.24
C ALA A 25 34.53 32.28 -5.25
N GLN A 26 33.30 32.35 -4.72
CA GLN A 26 32.49 33.57 -4.53
C GLN A 26 32.57 34.69 -5.60
N GLN A 27 31.51 34.85 -6.41
CA GLN A 27 31.22 36.13 -7.07
C GLN A 27 29.70 36.43 -7.14
N GLY A 28 29.35 37.59 -6.58
CA GLY A 28 28.51 38.61 -7.22
C GLY A 28 27.02 38.30 -7.41
N MET A 29 26.19 38.90 -6.57
CA MET A 29 24.76 39.10 -6.79
C MET A 29 24.52 39.98 -8.02
N PRO A 30 23.39 39.80 -8.72
CA PRO A 30 22.56 40.97 -8.99
C PRO A 30 21.17 40.80 -8.37
N THR A 31 20.88 41.73 -7.47
CA THR A 31 19.57 41.97 -6.86
C THR A 31 18.53 42.18 -7.96
N THR A 32 17.65 41.20 -8.17
CA THR A 32 16.37 41.41 -8.86
C THR A 32 15.27 41.39 -7.80
N ALA A 33 14.40 42.40 -7.88
CA ALA A 33 13.33 42.65 -6.93
C ALA A 33 12.43 41.42 -6.72
N PRO A 34 11.92 41.18 -5.50
CA PRO A 34 10.96 40.10 -5.29
C PRO A 34 9.64 40.47 -5.96
N ALA A 35 9.34 39.83 -7.09
CA ALA A 35 7.97 39.71 -7.57
C ALA A 35 7.18 38.99 -6.48
N ALA A 36 6.18 39.67 -5.91
CA ALA A 36 5.23 39.08 -4.98
C ALA A 36 4.42 37.99 -5.72
N GLN A 37 4.96 36.77 -5.73
CA GLN A 37 4.21 35.59 -6.12
C GLN A 37 3.19 35.33 -5.00
N LYS A 38 1.93 35.69 -5.25
CA LYS A 38 0.80 35.19 -4.46
C LYS A 38 0.96 33.67 -4.36
N PRO A 39 0.95 33.09 -3.15
CA PRO A 39 0.91 31.64 -3.03
C PRO A 39 -0.33 31.14 -3.78
N PRO A 40 -0.23 30.06 -4.58
CA PRO A 40 -1.40 29.47 -5.18
C PRO A 40 -2.36 29.12 -4.04
N THR A 41 -3.54 29.72 -4.06
CA THR A 41 -4.65 29.27 -3.24
C THR A 41 -4.96 27.87 -3.72
N ALA A 42 -4.35 26.87 -3.07
CA ALA A 42 -4.75 25.49 -3.22
C ALA A 42 -6.17 25.42 -2.63
N THR A 43 -7.16 25.62 -3.50
CA THR A 43 -8.54 25.26 -3.18
C THR A 43 -8.48 23.81 -2.73
N PRO A 44 -8.86 23.49 -1.48
CA PRO A 44 -8.85 22.11 -1.04
C PRO A 44 -9.81 21.37 -1.97
N ALA A 45 -9.30 20.38 -2.71
CA ALA A 45 -10.15 19.44 -3.42
C ALA A 45 -11.15 18.91 -2.39
N SER A 46 -12.41 19.26 -2.58
CA SER A 46 -13.45 19.19 -1.57
C SER A 46 -13.60 17.77 -1.05
N THR A 47 -13.75 17.60 0.25
CA THR A 47 -14.05 16.33 0.94
C THR A 47 -15.16 15.50 0.28
N GLN A 48 -16.04 16.14 -0.51
CA GLN A 48 -17.07 15.52 -1.33
C GLN A 48 -16.52 14.55 -2.39
N ASP A 49 -15.39 14.88 -3.02
CA ASP A 49 -14.76 14.07 -4.08
C ASP A 49 -14.24 12.73 -3.53
N HIS A 50 -13.72 12.72 -2.30
CA HIS A 50 -13.26 11.49 -1.66
C HIS A 50 -14.40 10.53 -1.29
N GLY A 51 -15.52 11.06 -0.79
CA GLY A 51 -16.70 10.24 -0.43
C GLY A 51 -17.33 9.58 -1.65
N GLN A 52 -17.46 10.32 -2.76
CA GLN A 52 -17.99 9.77 -4.01
C GLN A 52 -17.10 8.67 -4.59
N LYS A 53 -15.78 8.90 -4.63
CA LYS A 53 -14.81 7.89 -5.08
C LYS A 53 -14.89 6.58 -4.28
N HIS A 54 -15.15 6.68 -2.98
CA HIS A 54 -15.27 5.50 -2.12
C HIS A 54 -16.58 4.74 -2.37
N ALA A 55 -17.70 5.45 -2.54
CA ALA A 55 -18.97 4.85 -2.95
C ALA A 55 -18.85 4.14 -4.31
N ASP A 56 -18.21 4.77 -5.29
CA ASP A 56 -17.97 4.16 -6.61
C ASP A 56 -17.09 2.91 -6.52
N ALA A 57 -16.10 2.89 -5.61
CA ALA A 57 -15.28 1.71 -5.35
C ALA A 57 -16.09 0.56 -4.74
N VAL A 58 -17.05 0.87 -3.85
CA VAL A 58 -17.96 -0.12 -3.28
C VAL A 58 -18.87 -0.70 -4.35
N GLU A 59 -19.49 0.13 -5.19
CA GLU A 59 -20.37 -0.36 -6.27
C GLU A 59 -19.61 -1.22 -7.28
N ARG A 60 -18.39 -0.82 -7.65
CA ARG A 60 -17.53 -1.65 -8.51
C ARG A 60 -17.26 -3.01 -7.89
N ARG A 61 -16.92 -3.06 -6.60
CA ARG A 61 -16.67 -4.33 -5.90
C ARG A 61 -17.93 -5.19 -5.82
N ILE A 62 -19.10 -4.59 -5.62
CA ILE A 62 -20.40 -5.30 -5.64
C ILE A 62 -20.62 -5.92 -7.02
N ALA A 63 -20.46 -5.15 -8.09
CA ALA A 63 -20.62 -5.65 -9.46
C ALA A 63 -19.62 -6.77 -9.78
N ASP A 64 -18.35 -6.60 -9.41
CA ASP A 64 -17.30 -7.60 -9.62
C ASP A 64 -17.61 -8.91 -8.88
N LEU A 65 -18.10 -8.83 -7.63
CA LEU A 65 -18.48 -10.00 -6.85
C LEU A 65 -19.72 -10.69 -7.45
N HIS A 66 -20.73 -9.94 -7.89
CA HIS A 66 -21.91 -10.50 -8.55
C HIS A 66 -21.53 -11.34 -9.77
N ALA A 67 -20.65 -10.77 -10.62
CA ALA A 67 -20.18 -11.40 -11.83
C ALA A 67 -19.32 -12.64 -11.54
N GLN A 68 -18.35 -12.53 -10.63
CA GLN A 68 -17.44 -13.63 -10.31
C GLN A 68 -18.18 -14.81 -9.64
N LEU A 69 -19.13 -14.51 -8.75
CA LEU A 69 -19.95 -15.53 -8.09
C LEU A 69 -21.09 -16.05 -8.97
N LYS A 70 -21.27 -15.49 -10.18
CA LYS A 70 -22.30 -15.87 -11.15
C LYS A 70 -23.69 -15.90 -10.51
N ILE A 71 -24.02 -14.85 -9.76
CA ILE A 71 -25.29 -14.75 -9.06
C ILE A 71 -26.44 -14.80 -10.08
N THR A 72 -27.49 -15.54 -9.73
CA THR A 72 -28.67 -15.77 -10.56
C THR A 72 -29.89 -15.04 -10.00
N ASP A 73 -30.96 -14.90 -10.79
CA ASP A 73 -32.21 -14.28 -10.34
C ASP A 73 -32.82 -15.00 -9.12
N ALA A 74 -32.64 -16.31 -9.02
CA ALA A 74 -33.08 -17.10 -7.87
C ALA A 74 -32.35 -16.71 -6.56
N GLN A 75 -31.19 -16.05 -6.67
CA GLN A 75 -30.34 -15.60 -5.57
C GLN A 75 -30.40 -14.08 -5.36
N ALA A 76 -31.24 -13.36 -6.10
CA ALA A 76 -31.30 -11.90 -6.05
C ALA A 76 -31.58 -11.37 -4.64
N LYS A 77 -32.51 -11.98 -3.91
CA LYS A 77 -32.86 -11.55 -2.55
C LYS A 77 -31.70 -11.61 -1.55
N PRO A 78 -31.02 -12.75 -1.35
CA PRO A 78 -29.86 -12.79 -0.45
C PRO A 78 -28.67 -11.99 -1.00
N TRP A 79 -28.53 -11.87 -2.32
CA TRP A 79 -27.51 -11.01 -2.93
C TRP A 79 -27.73 -9.53 -2.58
N ASP A 80 -28.96 -9.02 -2.73
CA ASP A 80 -29.28 -7.62 -2.46
C ASP A 80 -29.04 -7.27 -0.99
N ALA A 81 -29.37 -8.19 -0.07
CA ALA A 81 -29.08 -8.03 1.36
C ALA A 81 -27.57 -7.95 1.64
N PHE A 82 -26.77 -8.81 1.00
CA PHE A 82 -25.31 -8.77 1.09
C PHE A 82 -24.73 -7.47 0.51
N ALA A 83 -25.15 -7.08 -0.69
CA ALA A 83 -24.72 -5.85 -1.35
C ALA A 83 -25.10 -4.60 -0.53
N GLN A 84 -26.31 -4.56 0.01
CA GLN A 84 -26.75 -3.48 0.90
C GLN A 84 -25.88 -3.40 2.16
N THR A 85 -25.56 -4.54 2.77
CA THR A 85 -24.68 -4.60 3.94
C THR A 85 -23.29 -4.02 3.63
N MET A 86 -22.74 -4.30 2.43
CA MET A 86 -21.48 -3.69 1.99
C MET A 86 -21.57 -2.16 1.89
N ARG A 87 -22.65 -1.62 1.29
CA ARG A 87 -22.88 -0.18 1.17
C ARG A 87 -23.02 0.48 2.53
N ASP A 88 -23.81 -0.11 3.41
CA ASP A 88 -24.08 0.42 4.76
C ASP A 88 -22.81 0.46 5.60
N ASN A 89 -22.04 -0.62 5.56
CA ASN A 89 -20.74 -0.70 6.23
C ASN A 89 -19.76 0.36 5.73
N ALA A 90 -19.70 0.60 4.42
CA ALA A 90 -18.85 1.63 3.84
C ALA A 90 -19.26 3.03 4.31
N ARG A 91 -20.56 3.36 4.25
CA ARG A 91 -21.07 4.65 4.74
C ARG A 91 -20.74 4.88 6.21
N LYS A 92 -20.96 3.86 7.05
CA LYS A 92 -20.66 3.93 8.49
C LYS A 92 -19.16 4.09 8.76
N ALA A 93 -18.32 3.37 8.02
CA ALA A 93 -16.87 3.52 8.14
C ALA A 93 -16.44 4.95 7.75
N ASP A 94 -16.91 5.45 6.61
CA ASP A 94 -16.57 6.79 6.13
C ASP A 94 -17.00 7.89 7.10
N GLU A 95 -18.18 7.75 7.71
CA GLU A 95 -18.66 8.64 8.76
C GLU A 95 -17.75 8.62 9.99
N ALA A 96 -17.44 7.43 10.52
CA ALA A 96 -16.56 7.28 11.68
C ALA A 96 -15.15 7.84 11.42
N PHE A 97 -14.61 7.63 10.22
CA PHE A 97 -13.32 8.20 9.82
C PHE A 97 -13.36 9.72 9.73
N ARG A 98 -14.40 10.30 9.12
CA ARG A 98 -14.57 11.77 9.04
C ARG A 98 -14.72 12.40 10.40
N GLU A 99 -15.58 11.83 11.26
CA GLU A 99 -15.81 12.33 12.61
C GLU A 99 -14.52 12.30 13.43
N ARG A 100 -13.78 11.18 13.38
CA ARG A 100 -12.49 11.08 14.07
C ARG A 100 -11.49 12.09 13.52
N ALA A 101 -11.39 12.25 12.21
CA ALA A 101 -10.46 13.21 11.59
C ALA A 101 -10.74 14.66 12.04
N GLN A 102 -12.01 15.03 12.24
CA GLN A 102 -12.40 16.37 12.72
C GLN A 102 -12.08 16.58 14.20
N LYS A 103 -12.23 15.55 15.05
CA LYS A 103 -12.03 15.67 16.50
C LYS A 103 -10.60 15.39 16.95
N LEU A 104 -9.83 14.61 16.19
CA LEU A 104 -8.48 14.18 16.57
C LEU A 104 -7.53 15.34 16.95
N PRO A 105 -7.51 16.49 16.25
CA PRO A 105 -6.60 17.59 16.59
C PRO A 105 -6.83 18.20 17.97
N THR A 106 -8.02 18.03 18.57
CA THR A 106 -8.36 18.57 19.89
C THR A 106 -8.31 17.53 21.00
N MET A 107 -8.07 16.26 20.67
CA MET A 107 -8.02 15.16 21.64
C MET A 107 -6.67 15.10 22.35
N ASN A 108 -6.69 14.79 23.64
CA ASN A 108 -5.49 14.33 24.34
C ASN A 108 -5.16 12.86 23.98
N ALA A 109 -4.00 12.37 24.41
CA ALA A 109 -3.55 11.01 24.07
C ALA A 109 -4.52 9.90 24.53
N SER A 110 -5.15 10.04 25.71
CA SER A 110 -6.11 9.06 26.21
C SER A 110 -7.38 9.02 25.34
N GLU A 111 -7.88 10.18 24.95
CA GLU A 111 -9.05 10.33 24.06
C GLU A 111 -8.76 9.80 22.66
N ALA A 112 -7.58 10.11 22.10
CA ALA A 112 -7.18 9.63 20.79
C ALA A 112 -7.09 8.10 20.72
N MET A 113 -6.61 7.46 21.79
CA MET A 113 -6.57 6.00 21.93
C MET A 113 -7.98 5.39 22.06
N LYS A 114 -8.86 5.98 22.88
CA LYS A 114 -10.27 5.54 22.99
C LYS A 114 -10.99 5.65 21.65
N SER A 115 -10.84 6.78 20.96
CA SER A 115 -11.42 6.99 19.62
C SER A 115 -10.93 5.96 18.59
N TYR A 116 -9.66 5.54 18.66
CA TYR A 116 -9.17 4.48 17.78
C TYR A 116 -9.77 3.10 18.14
N ALA A 117 -9.96 2.82 19.43
CA ALA A 117 -10.65 1.60 19.86
C ALA A 117 -12.10 1.57 19.35
N ASP A 118 -12.84 2.68 19.43
CA ASP A 118 -14.22 2.78 18.95
C ASP A 118 -14.33 2.57 17.43
N LEU A 119 -13.37 3.11 16.67
CA LEU A 119 -13.26 2.91 15.23
C LEU A 119 -13.01 1.43 14.90
N THR A 120 -12.12 0.77 15.65
CA THR A 120 -11.82 -0.65 15.50
C THR A 120 -13.02 -1.52 15.84
N GLN A 121 -13.76 -1.17 16.91
CA GLN A 121 -15.01 -1.85 17.28
C GLN A 121 -16.06 -1.71 16.16
N THR A 122 -16.22 -0.51 15.61
CA THR A 122 -17.11 -0.27 14.46
C THR A 122 -16.74 -1.15 13.27
N HIS A 123 -15.44 -1.29 12.96
CA HIS A 123 -14.99 -2.19 11.91
C HIS A 123 -15.33 -3.65 12.20
N ALA A 124 -15.09 -4.12 13.43
CA ALA A 124 -15.42 -5.49 13.85
C ALA A 124 -16.93 -5.77 13.72
N ASP A 125 -17.79 -4.84 14.14
CA ASP A 125 -19.24 -5.00 14.04
C ASP A 125 -19.70 -5.03 12.57
N ASN A 126 -19.13 -4.18 11.73
CA ASN A 126 -19.40 -4.17 10.30
C ASN A 126 -19.00 -5.50 9.65
N MET A 127 -17.84 -6.07 10.02
CA MET A 127 -17.39 -7.37 9.51
C MET A 127 -18.29 -8.52 9.98
N LYS A 128 -18.76 -8.51 11.23
CA LYS A 128 -19.74 -9.50 11.72
C LYS A 128 -21.05 -9.44 10.94
N LYS A 129 -21.58 -8.24 10.69
CA LYS A 129 -22.79 -8.06 9.88
C LYS A 129 -22.60 -8.58 8.46
N LEU A 130 -21.46 -8.26 7.84
CA LEU A 130 -21.14 -8.72 6.50
C LEU A 130 -21.01 -10.24 6.44
N ALA A 131 -20.39 -10.86 7.44
CA ALA A 131 -20.28 -12.31 7.55
C ALA A 131 -21.65 -12.98 7.65
N SER A 132 -22.56 -12.42 8.45
CA SER A 132 -23.95 -12.93 8.56
C SER A 132 -24.69 -12.85 7.23
N ALA A 133 -24.64 -11.70 6.54
CA ALA A 133 -25.30 -11.55 5.24
C ALA A 133 -24.67 -12.45 4.16
N PHE A 134 -23.36 -12.70 4.25
CA PHE A 134 -22.67 -13.62 3.37
C PHE A 134 -23.07 -15.08 3.63
N ASP A 135 -23.32 -15.48 4.88
CA ASP A 135 -23.77 -16.83 5.23
C ASP A 135 -25.14 -17.15 4.60
N ASP A 136 -26.07 -16.20 4.63
CA ASP A 136 -27.36 -16.31 3.95
C ASP A 136 -27.20 -16.47 2.43
N LEU A 137 -26.32 -15.67 1.82
CA LEU A 137 -26.00 -15.75 0.39
C LEU A 137 -25.32 -17.08 0.03
N TYR A 138 -24.34 -17.50 0.82
CA TYR A 138 -23.60 -18.75 0.62
C TYR A 138 -24.54 -19.96 0.73
N SER A 139 -25.49 -19.93 1.66
CA SER A 139 -26.49 -21.00 1.80
C SER A 139 -27.36 -21.18 0.54
N ALA A 140 -27.64 -20.11 -0.20
CA ALA A 140 -28.39 -20.12 -1.44
C ALA A 140 -27.54 -20.45 -2.70
N MET A 141 -26.21 -20.59 -2.57
CA MET A 141 -25.31 -20.88 -3.68
C MET A 141 -25.31 -22.37 -4.09
N THR A 142 -25.10 -22.62 -5.38
CA THR A 142 -24.82 -23.96 -5.91
C THR A 142 -23.45 -24.45 -5.42
N PRO A 143 -23.18 -25.77 -5.46
CA PRO A 143 -21.86 -26.30 -5.12
C PRO A 143 -20.71 -25.63 -5.90
N GLU A 144 -20.91 -25.34 -7.18
CA GLU A 144 -19.90 -24.70 -8.03
C GLU A 144 -19.63 -23.26 -7.60
N GLN A 145 -20.66 -22.49 -7.27
CA GLN A 145 -20.51 -21.12 -6.77
C GLN A 145 -19.83 -21.09 -5.40
N LYS A 146 -20.14 -22.05 -4.52
CA LYS A 146 -19.48 -22.22 -3.22
C LYS A 146 -17.99 -22.48 -3.38
N GLN A 147 -17.57 -23.32 -4.35
CA GLN A 147 -16.15 -23.54 -4.65
C GLN A 147 -15.45 -22.25 -5.11
N ILE A 148 -16.11 -21.45 -5.95
CA ILE A 148 -15.58 -20.14 -6.38
C ILE A 148 -15.41 -19.21 -5.17
N ALA A 149 -16.44 -19.10 -4.33
CA ALA A 149 -16.42 -18.29 -3.12
C ALA A 149 -15.30 -18.73 -2.16
N ASP A 150 -15.21 -20.02 -1.87
CA ASP A 150 -14.17 -20.61 -1.01
C ASP A 150 -12.76 -20.27 -1.51
N ALA A 151 -12.53 -20.37 -2.83
CA ALA A 151 -11.24 -20.08 -3.43
C ALA A 151 -10.82 -18.61 -3.27
N MET A 152 -11.78 -17.67 -3.37
CA MET A 152 -11.52 -16.24 -3.15
C MET A 152 -11.00 -15.96 -1.74
N TYR A 153 -11.54 -16.65 -0.73
CA TYR A 153 -11.15 -16.45 0.67
C TYR A 153 -9.90 -17.24 1.09
N ARG A 154 -9.66 -18.43 0.52
CA ARG A 154 -8.46 -19.23 0.81
C ARG A 154 -7.19 -18.67 0.17
N ASN A 155 -7.33 -17.95 -0.94
CA ASN A 155 -6.21 -17.33 -1.63
C ASN A 155 -6.41 -15.81 -1.74
N PRO A 156 -6.35 -15.06 -0.62
CA PRO A 156 -6.57 -13.61 -0.62
C PRO A 156 -5.52 -12.84 -1.46
N GLY A 157 -4.50 -13.53 -1.98
CA GLY A 157 -3.68 -13.09 -3.10
C GLY A 157 -3.78 -14.07 -4.27
N GLY A 158 -4.75 -13.90 -5.16
CA GLY A 158 -4.67 -14.45 -6.53
C GLY A 158 -3.30 -14.15 -7.15
N PRO A 159 -2.79 -14.97 -8.08
CA PRO A 159 -1.39 -14.97 -8.49
C PRO A 159 -0.92 -13.54 -8.71
N LYS A 160 -0.09 -13.08 -7.78
CA LYS A 160 0.59 -11.79 -7.88
C LYS A 160 1.19 -11.82 -9.27
N GLY A 161 0.78 -10.89 -10.13
CA GLY A 161 1.49 -10.64 -11.37
C GLY A 161 2.91 -10.29 -10.98
N SER A 162 3.77 -11.30 -10.87
CA SER A 162 5.21 -11.20 -11.00
C SER A 162 5.46 -10.82 -12.46
N GLY A 163 5.04 -9.59 -12.81
CA GLY A 163 5.60 -8.90 -13.94
C GLY A 163 7.11 -8.90 -13.72
N PRO A 164 7.92 -9.26 -14.73
CA PRO A 164 9.35 -9.27 -14.57
C PRO A 164 9.79 -7.87 -14.16
N HIS A 165 10.23 -7.70 -12.92
CA HIS A 165 11.13 -6.61 -12.56
C HIS A 165 12.37 -6.82 -13.41
N LYS A 166 12.38 -6.15 -14.57
CA LYS A 166 13.48 -6.11 -15.51
C LYS A 166 14.65 -5.42 -14.81
N GLY A 167 15.57 -6.24 -14.33
CA GLY A 167 17.01 -6.00 -14.36
C GLY A 167 17.54 -4.73 -13.72
N GLY A 168 17.84 -4.81 -12.42
CA GLY A 168 18.95 -4.08 -11.82
C GLY A 168 19.92 -5.08 -11.20
N LYS A 169 20.84 -5.63 -11.99
CA LYS A 169 21.89 -6.54 -11.50
C LYS A 169 23.27 -5.94 -11.75
N GLY A 170 24.03 -5.82 -10.66
CA GLY A 170 25.46 -5.51 -10.59
C GLY A 170 25.78 -5.02 -9.18
N ALA A 171 25.83 -5.85 -8.13
CA ALA A 171 26.71 -6.99 -7.81
C ALA A 171 28.15 -6.63 -7.38
N LYS A 172 28.42 -6.85 -6.08
CA LYS A 172 29.66 -7.32 -5.38
C LYS A 172 29.89 -6.46 -4.12
N GLY A 173 29.96 -6.97 -2.89
CA GLY A 173 30.38 -8.29 -2.42
C GLY A 173 31.89 -8.30 -2.16
N GLY A 174 32.30 -8.18 -0.90
CA GLY A 174 33.72 -8.24 -0.54
C GLY A 174 34.03 -8.03 0.93
N LYS A 175 33.79 -9.07 1.73
CA LYS A 175 34.31 -9.24 3.10
C LYS A 175 35.84 -9.40 3.02
N SER A 176 36.60 -8.64 3.81
CA SER A 176 37.99 -8.97 4.16
C SER A 176 38.34 -8.26 5.47
N ALA A 177 38.50 -9.06 6.53
CA ALA A 177 39.34 -8.75 7.70
C ALA A 177 40.63 -9.62 7.55
N PRO A 178 41.62 -9.60 8.46
CA PRO A 178 41.99 -8.64 9.51
C PRO A 178 43.49 -8.22 9.46
N ALA A 179 43.88 -7.14 10.15
CA ALA A 179 45.22 -6.84 10.70
C ALA A 179 45.12 -5.44 11.34
N GLY A 180 45.62 -5.08 12.50
CA GLY A 180 46.49 -5.67 13.51
C GLY A 180 46.91 -4.48 14.39
N ALA A 181 46.89 -4.68 15.72
CA ALA A 181 47.51 -3.89 16.79
C ALA A 181 47.78 -2.38 16.61
N SER A 182 47.30 -1.54 17.53
CA SER A 182 48.11 -1.12 18.70
C SER A 182 47.35 -0.22 19.68
N SER A 183 47.37 -0.63 20.95
CA SER A 183 47.55 0.18 22.18
C SER A 183 46.94 1.59 22.29
N SER A 184 46.07 1.81 23.28
CA SER A 184 46.47 2.44 24.56
C SER A 184 45.26 2.57 25.51
N ALA A 185 45.41 1.96 26.68
CA ALA A 185 44.70 2.35 27.89
C ALA A 185 45.46 3.50 28.54
N SER A 186 44.75 4.46 29.14
CA SER A 186 45.12 5.17 30.37
C SER A 186 44.12 6.30 30.64
N GLY A 187 43.55 6.31 31.85
CA GLY A 187 42.77 7.43 32.39
C GLY A 187 41.53 6.95 33.13
#